data_AF-A0A382CCM8-F1
#
_entry.id   AF-A0A382CCM8-F1
#
_cell.length_a   1.000
_cell.length_b   1.000
_cell.length_c   1.000
_cell.angle_alpha   90.00
_cell.angle_beta   90.00
_cell.angle_gamma   90.00
#
_symmetry.space_group_name_H-M   'P 1'
#
loop_
_entity.id
_entity.type
_entity.pdbx_description
1 polymer ?
#
loop_
_entity_poly.entity_id
_entity_poly.type
_entity_poly.pdbx_seq_one_letter_code
_entity_poly.pdbx_strand_id
1 'polypeptide(L)'
;GDYQVKLHFMEPENIGAGKRVFDVALQGETVLSELDVARVAGGSRKAIVREFAVTVQDQALRIGLSPRGQQSAVLCGVEWHGKP
;
A
#
# COMPACT_ATOMS: atom_id res chain seq x y z
N GLY A 1 1.08 -16.60 -12.27
CA GLY A 1 2.55 -16.59 -12.11
C GLY A 1 2.92 -15.90 -10.82
N ASP A 2 4.17 -16.05 -10.40
CA ASP A 2 4.70 -15.40 -9.21
C ASP A 2 5.36 -14.07 -9.56
N TYR A 3 5.01 -13.05 -8.78
CA TYR A 3 5.44 -11.68 -8.98
C TYR A 3 6.05 -11.12 -7.71
N GLN A 4 6.97 -10.18 -7.90
CA GLN A 4 7.36 -9.25 -6.86
C GLN A 4 6.57 -7.96 -7.11
N VAL A 5 5.87 -7.47 -6.08
CA VAL A 5 5.06 -6.26 -6.13
C VAL A 5 5.62 -5.26 -5.11
N LYS A 6 5.89 -4.04 -5.54
CA LYS A 6 6.23 -2.91 -4.66
C LYS A 6 5.13 -1.87 -4.71
N LEU A 7 4.67 -1.47 -3.52
CA LEU A 7 3.67 -0.44 -3.32
C LEU A 7 4.34 0.78 -2.70
N HIS A 8 4.16 1.93 -3.36
CA HIS A 8 4.77 3.19 -2.97
C HIS A 8 3.73 4.07 -2.29
N PHE A 9 4.07 4.58 -1.12
CA PHE A 9 3.20 5.43 -0.32
C PHE A 9 3.94 6.68 0.13
N MET A 10 3.20 7.78 0.23
CA MET A 10 3.62 9.03 0.85
C MET A 10 2.34 9.69 1.37
N GLU A 11 2.37 10.32 2.55
CA GLU A 11 1.27 11.20 2.95
C GLU A 11 1.42 12.55 2.22
N PRO A 12 0.52 12.90 1.28
CA PRO A 12 0.63 14.13 0.51
C PRO A 12 0.20 15.38 1.28
N GLU A 13 -0.70 15.24 2.25
CA GLU A 13 -1.27 16.37 2.98
C GLU A 13 -0.48 16.63 4.27
N ASN A 14 -0.51 17.87 4.77
CA ASN A 14 0.09 18.20 6.06
C ASN A 14 -0.86 17.83 7.22
N ILE A 15 -1.27 16.57 7.26
CA ILE A 15 -2.12 16.00 8.31
C ILE A 15 -1.29 15.11 9.23
N GLY A 16 -1.64 15.13 10.51
CA GLY A 16 -0.94 14.32 11.52
C GLY A 16 -1.15 12.81 11.33
N ALA A 17 -0.29 12.03 11.96
CA ALA A 17 -0.47 10.58 12.12
C ALA A 17 -1.88 10.25 12.66
N GLY A 18 -2.40 9.09 12.27
CA GLY A 18 -3.72 8.59 12.62
C GLY A 18 -4.88 9.17 11.79
N LYS A 19 -4.63 10.17 10.93
CA LYS A 19 -5.69 10.77 10.08
C LYS A 19 -5.97 9.96 8.83
N ARG A 20 -4.93 9.42 8.20
CA ARG A 20 -5.03 8.49 7.06
C ARG A 20 -4.51 7.13 7.48
N VAL A 21 -5.45 6.24 7.77
CA VAL A 21 -5.19 4.86 8.17
C VAL A 21 -6.03 3.95 7.30
N PHE A 22 -5.43 2.94 6.70
CA PHE A 22 -6.11 2.02 5.80
C PHE A 22 -5.43 0.66 5.75
N ASP A 23 -6.18 -0.39 5.39
CA ASP A 23 -5.61 -1.70 5.09
C ASP A 23 -5.21 -1.78 3.61
N VAL A 24 -4.26 -2.64 3.32
CA VAL A 24 -3.82 -2.99 1.96
C VAL A 24 -3.98 -4.49 1.77
N ALA A 25 -4.66 -4.89 0.70
CA ALA A 25 -4.82 -6.27 0.31
C ALA A 25 -4.20 -6.54 -1.07
N LEU A 26 -3.59 -7.70 -1.25
CA LEU A 26 -3.11 -8.21 -2.54
C LEU A 26 -3.77 -9.55 -2.81
N GLN A 27 -4.37 -9.70 -3.99
CA GLN A 27 -5.11 -10.92 -4.37
C GLN A 27 -6.22 -11.32 -3.37
N GLY A 28 -6.84 -10.34 -2.69
CA GLY A 28 -7.90 -10.57 -1.70
C GLY A 28 -7.40 -10.79 -0.27
N GLU A 29 -6.09 -10.99 -0.07
CA GLU A 29 -5.48 -11.20 1.24
C GLU A 29 -4.92 -9.89 1.80
N THR A 30 -5.24 -9.54 3.05
CA THR A 30 -4.67 -8.36 3.71
C THR A 30 -3.19 -8.56 3.99
N VAL A 31 -2.34 -7.74 3.37
CA VAL A 31 -0.87 -7.77 3.51
C VAL A 31 -0.33 -6.66 4.42
N LEU A 32 -1.09 -5.58 4.61
CA LEU A 32 -0.83 -4.54 5.62
C LEU A 32 -2.15 -4.20 6.29
N SER A 33 -2.18 -4.25 7.62
CA SER A 33 -3.29 -3.77 8.42
C SER A 33 -2.97 -2.41 9.04
N GLU A 34 -3.95 -1.52 9.10
CA GLU A 34 -3.88 -0.22 9.78
C GLU A 34 -2.64 0.60 9.40
N LEU A 35 -2.32 0.63 8.11
CA LEU A 35 -1.19 1.39 7.59
C LEU A 35 -1.43 2.89 7.80
N ASP A 36 -0.58 3.49 8.62
CA ASP A 36 -0.46 4.93 8.79
C ASP A 36 0.85 5.39 8.15
N VAL A 37 0.75 5.92 6.93
CA VAL A 37 1.92 6.30 6.13
C VAL A 37 2.73 7.40 6.83
N ALA A 38 2.06 8.41 7.40
CA ALA A 38 2.72 9.53 8.08
C ALA A 38 3.47 9.06 9.34
N ARG A 39 2.89 8.15 10.13
CA ARG A 39 3.55 7.57 11.30
C ARG A 39 4.78 6.75 10.90
N VAL A 40 4.63 5.88 9.90
CA VAL A 40 5.71 5.01 9.44
C VAL A 40 6.85 5.81 8.80
N ALA A 41 6.52 6.83 7.99
CA ALA A 41 7.51 7.66 7.31
C ALA A 41 8.11 8.76 8.21
N GLY A 42 7.55 8.99 9.40
CA GLY A 42 7.96 10.08 10.30
C GLY A 42 7.56 11.47 9.80
N GLY A 43 6.40 11.60 9.16
CA GLY A 43 5.78 12.85 8.72
C GLY A 43 5.26 12.81 7.28
N SER A 44 4.60 13.91 6.88
CA SER A 44 4.13 14.13 5.51
C SER A 44 5.29 14.32 4.53
N ARG A 45 5.03 14.09 3.24
CA ARG A 45 6.00 14.28 2.13
C ARG A 45 7.26 13.41 2.24
N LYS A 46 7.16 12.29 2.95
CA LYS A 46 8.21 11.28 3.07
C LYS A 46 7.69 9.96 2.48
N ALA A 47 8.43 9.43 1.52
CA ALA A 47 8.04 8.21 0.83
C ALA A 47 8.45 6.96 1.60
N ILE A 48 7.62 5.93 1.52
CA ILE A 48 7.93 4.56 1.96
C ILE A 48 7.56 3.58 0.84
N VAL A 49 8.28 2.46 0.78
CA VAL A 49 8.00 1.36 -0.14
C VAL A 49 7.70 0.11 0.69
N ARG A 50 6.76 -0.70 0.21
CA ARG A 50 6.42 -2.02 0.78
C ARG A 50 6.43 -3.05 -0.33
N GLU A 51 7.10 -4.16 -0.07
CA GLU A 51 7.44 -5.15 -1.09
C GLU A 51 6.88 -6.52 -0.70
N PHE A 52 6.22 -7.19 -1.65
CA PHE A 52 5.47 -8.43 -1.44
C PHE A 52 5.70 -9.44 -2.56
N ALA A 53 5.81 -10.71 -2.21
CA ALA A 53 5.69 -11.80 -3.17
C ALA A 53 4.20 -12.14 -3.33
N VAL A 54 3.72 -12.22 -4.58
CA VAL A 54 2.30 -12.43 -4.89
C VAL A 54 2.15 -13.46 -6.01
N THR A 55 1.26 -14.42 -5.82
CA THR A 55 0.85 -15.35 -6.88
C THR A 55 -0.42 -14.85 -7.54
N VAL A 56 -0.34 -14.49 -8.82
CA VAL A 56 -1.49 -14.05 -9.63
C VAL A 56 -2.02 -15.23 -10.45
N GLN A 57 -3.28 -15.59 -10.24
CA GLN A 57 -3.90 -16.76 -10.87
C GLN A 57 -4.61 -16.42 -12.19
N ASP A 58 -5.09 -15.19 -12.36
CA ASP A 58 -6.06 -14.83 -13.40
C ASP A 58 -5.69 -13.59 -14.22
N GLN A 59 -4.43 -13.47 -14.63
CA GLN A 59 -3.89 -12.35 -15.43
C GLN A 59 -4.09 -10.94 -14.85
N ALA A 60 -4.71 -10.81 -13.67
CA ALA A 60 -5.03 -9.55 -13.02
C ALA A 60 -4.43 -9.51 -11.62
N LEU A 61 -3.50 -8.58 -11.37
CA LEU A 61 -3.13 -8.20 -10.01
C LEU A 61 -4.23 -7.32 -9.43
N ARG A 62 -4.82 -7.76 -8.32
CA ARG A 62 -5.79 -6.99 -7.56
C ARG A 62 -5.14 -6.38 -6.32
N ILE A 63 -5.30 -5.07 -6.19
CA ILE A 63 -4.88 -4.29 -5.02
C ILE A 63 -6.13 -3.71 -4.37
N GLY A 64 -6.39 -4.11 -3.13
CA GLY A 64 -7.45 -3.56 -2.30
C GLY A 64 -6.89 -2.50 -1.36
N LEU A 65 -7.58 -1.36 -1.25
CA LEU A 65 -7.28 -0.32 -0.28
C LEU A 65 -8.55 -0.02 0.50
N SER A 66 -8.51 -0.20 1.82
CA SER A 66 -9.70 -0.09 2.67
C SER A 66 -9.48 0.97 3.75
N PRO A 67 -10.00 2.20 3.57
CA PRO A 67 -9.91 3.26 4.58
C PRO A 67 -10.54 2.83 5.92
N ARG A 68 -9.83 3.10 7.01
CA ARG A 68 -10.31 2.99 8.40
C ARG A 68 -10.38 4.34 9.11
N GLY A 69 -9.63 5.32 8.61
CA GLY A 69 -9.60 6.69 9.14
C GLY A 69 -10.60 7.63 8.47
N GLN A 70 -10.44 8.92 8.75
CA GLN A 70 -11.27 9.98 8.17
C GLN A 70 -10.93 10.26 6.70
N GLN A 71 -9.71 9.92 6.30
CA GLN A 71 -9.16 10.19 4.98
C GLN A 71 -9.12 8.93 4.12
N SER A 72 -9.36 9.09 2.82
CA SER A 72 -9.23 8.02 1.82
C SER A 72 -7.82 7.42 1.81
N ALA A 73 -7.68 6.18 1.38
CA ALA A 73 -6.36 5.57 1.20
C ALA A 73 -5.55 6.31 0.11
N VAL A 74 -4.23 6.21 0.20
CA VAL A 74 -3.32 6.74 -0.83
C VAL A 74 -2.45 5.61 -1.36
N LEU A 75 -2.20 5.60 -2.66
CA LEU A 75 -1.22 4.74 -3.32
C LEU A 75 -0.56 5.59 -4.41
N CYS A 76 0.75 5.82 -4.28
CA CYS A 76 1.48 6.74 -5.13
C CYS A 76 2.06 6.06 -6.38
N GLY A 77 2.31 4.75 -6.31
CA GLY A 77 2.90 3.99 -7.40
C GLY A 77 2.89 2.49 -7.13
N VAL A 78 2.97 1.73 -8.22
CA VAL A 78 3.04 0.27 -8.21
C VAL A 78 4.16 -0.15 -9.15
N GLU A 79 5.10 -0.93 -8.64
CA GLU A 79 6.03 -1.70 -9.45
C GLU A 79 5.64 -3.17 -9.35
N TRP A 80 5.57 -3.87 -10.49
CA TRP A 80 5.37 -5.31 -10.50
C TRP A 80 6.25 -5.97 -11.56
N HIS A 81 6.86 -7.09 -11.23
CA HIS A 81 7.64 -7.86 -12.20
C HIS A 81 7.55 -9.35 -11.89
N GLY A 82 7.59 -10.17 -12.93
CA GLY A 82 7.65 -11.61 -12.77
C GLY A 82 8.92 -12.01 -12.01
N LYS A 83 8.80 -13.04 -11.17
CA LYS A 83 9.98 -13.75 -10.68
C LYS A 83 10.41 -14.78 -11.73
N PRO A 84 11.72 -14.96 -11.94
CA PRO A 84 12.21 -16.05 -12.79
C PRO A 84 11.79 -17.42 -12.26
#